data_AF-A0A2A5SAR5-F1
#
_entry.id   AF-A0A2A5SAR5-F1
#
_cell.length_a   1.000
_cell.length_b   1.000
_cell.length_c   1.000
_cell.angle_alpha   90.00
_cell.angle_beta   90.00
_cell.angle_gamma   90.00
#
_symmetry.space_group_name_H-M   'P 1'
#
loop_
_entity.id
_entity.type
_entity.pdbx_description
1 polymer ?
#
loop_
_entity_poly.entity_id
_entity_poly.type
_entity_poly.pdbx_seq_one_letter_code
_entity_poly.pdbx_strand_id
1 'polypeptide(L)'
;MEQTQLENAFKEKLLEVFSAKYEEFLEEKGVSKNYVPYNVFDKVIQAQYEGLDDFINENKTIADENNYNDIIQEFISENYDSEFILMKFEESFNAEEEGVAEKLKGDMIIQLINKEPYSRASRSFWEAKVRTLTDFKEITKYAEGDNLGEFVEIYAPEWKEQDED
;
A
#
# COMPACT_ATOMS: atom_id res chain seq x y z
N MET A 1 10.06 -11.66 33.84
CA MET A 1 10.36 -11.06 32.52
C MET A 1 11.03 -9.71 32.71
N GLU A 2 12.08 -9.42 31.96
CA GLU A 2 12.71 -8.09 31.97
C GLU A 2 11.88 -7.10 31.14
N GLN A 3 11.86 -5.81 31.52
CA GLN A 3 11.10 -4.78 30.80
C GLN A 3 11.44 -4.74 29.30
N THR A 4 12.72 -4.87 28.94
CA THR A 4 13.18 -4.90 27.55
C THR A 4 12.60 -6.11 26.77
N GLN A 5 12.37 -7.25 27.42
CA GLN A 5 11.74 -8.40 26.78
C GLN A 5 10.25 -8.13 26.51
N LEU A 6 9.56 -7.52 27.47
CA LEU A 6 8.15 -7.14 27.33
C LEU A 6 7.95 -6.09 26.23
N GLU A 7 8.82 -5.09 26.16
CA GLU A 7 8.82 -4.08 25.11
C GLU A 7 9.03 -4.68 23.71
N ASN A 8 9.99 -5.61 23.58
CA ASN A 8 10.24 -6.27 22.30
C ASN A 8 9.07 -7.15 21.88
N ALA A 9 8.50 -7.92 22.81
CA ALA A 9 7.32 -8.74 22.53
C ALA A 9 6.12 -7.89 22.09
N PHE A 10 5.89 -6.74 22.72
CA PHE A 10 4.85 -5.80 22.30
C PHE A 10 5.09 -5.29 20.88
N LYS A 11 6.30 -4.81 20.57
CA LYS A 11 6.66 -4.29 19.24
C LYS A 11 6.51 -5.37 18.16
N GLU A 12 6.95 -6.59 18.44
CA GLU A 12 6.80 -7.72 17.53
C GLU A 12 5.32 -8.01 17.24
N LYS A 13 4.47 -8.03 18.29
CA LYS A 13 3.05 -8.31 18.09
C LYS A 13 2.32 -7.19 17.36
N LEU A 14 2.66 -5.94 17.68
CA LEU A 14 2.14 -4.77 16.98
C LEU A 14 2.50 -4.81 15.49
N LEU A 15 3.77 -5.13 15.19
CA LEU A 15 4.26 -5.29 13.82
C LEU A 15 3.50 -6.41 13.08
N GLU A 16 3.25 -7.55 13.71
CA GLU A 16 2.50 -8.67 13.13
C GLU A 16 1.09 -8.24 12.74
N VAL A 17 0.35 -7.62 13.68
CA VAL A 17 -1.05 -7.21 13.46
C VAL A 17 -1.15 -6.15 12.37
N PHE A 18 -0.30 -5.13 12.42
CA PHE A 18 -0.32 -4.07 11.41
C PHE A 18 0.20 -4.54 10.05
N SER A 19 1.14 -5.49 9.99
CA SER A 19 1.57 -6.08 8.71
C SER A 19 0.42 -6.81 8.01
N ALA A 20 -0.33 -7.62 8.74
CA ALA A 20 -1.50 -8.30 8.19
C ALA A 20 -2.55 -7.31 7.67
N LYS A 21 -2.80 -6.24 8.43
CA LYS A 21 -3.75 -5.19 8.02
C LYS A 21 -3.24 -4.32 6.88
N TYR A 22 -1.93 -4.14 6.76
CA TYR A 22 -1.33 -3.45 5.62
C TYR A 22 -1.51 -4.25 4.33
N GLU A 23 -1.35 -5.58 4.38
CA GLU A 23 -1.61 -6.44 3.21
C GLU A 23 -3.07 -6.37 2.78
N GLU A 24 -4.01 -6.41 3.72
CA GLU A 24 -5.45 -6.22 3.45
C GLU A 24 -5.74 -4.85 2.82
N PHE A 25 -5.16 -3.78 3.38
CA PHE A 25 -5.25 -2.43 2.83
C PHE A 25 -4.77 -2.34 1.37
N LEU A 26 -3.61 -2.94 1.08
CA LEU A 26 -3.06 -2.95 -0.27
C LEU A 26 -3.94 -3.73 -1.25
N GLU A 27 -4.52 -4.85 -0.81
CA GLU A 27 -5.47 -5.64 -1.60
C GLU A 27 -6.74 -4.83 -1.91
N GLU A 28 -7.30 -4.11 -0.93
CA GLU A 28 -8.48 -3.26 -1.13
C GLU A 28 -8.23 -2.10 -2.10
N LYS A 29 -7.03 -1.51 -2.05
CA LYS A 29 -6.54 -0.51 -3.00
C LYS A 29 -6.19 -1.11 -4.35
N GLY A 30 -5.95 -2.42 -4.40
CA GLY A 30 -5.57 -3.16 -5.60
C GLY A 30 -4.16 -2.87 -6.07
N VAL A 31 -3.26 -2.39 -5.19
CA VAL A 31 -1.90 -1.94 -5.52
C VAL A 31 -0.83 -2.80 -4.89
N SER A 32 0.21 -3.11 -5.66
CA SER A 32 1.35 -3.85 -5.16
C SER A 32 2.21 -2.98 -4.23
N LYS A 33 2.69 -3.60 -3.15
CA LYS A 33 3.65 -3.00 -2.21
C LYS A 33 4.91 -2.43 -2.88
N ASN A 34 5.25 -2.86 -4.10
CA ASN A 34 6.41 -2.35 -4.84
C ASN A 34 6.21 -0.91 -5.37
N TYR A 35 4.97 -0.47 -5.47
CA TYR A 35 4.63 0.89 -5.87
C TYR A 35 4.46 1.81 -4.66
N VAL A 36 4.02 1.26 -3.53
CA VAL A 36 3.83 2.03 -2.30
C VAL A 36 5.19 2.34 -1.66
N PRO A 37 5.48 3.62 -1.34
CA PRO A 37 6.68 4.00 -0.61
C PRO A 37 6.79 3.28 0.74
N TYR A 38 7.99 2.77 1.03
CA TYR A 38 8.26 2.03 2.28
C TYR A 38 7.97 2.85 3.55
N ASN A 39 8.04 4.18 3.46
CA ASN A 39 7.77 5.08 4.57
C ASN A 39 6.30 5.08 5.01
N VAL A 40 5.33 4.61 4.20
CA VAL A 40 3.91 4.55 4.60
C VAL A 40 3.74 3.59 5.76
N PHE A 41 4.24 2.36 5.61
CA PHE A 41 4.16 1.35 6.64
C PHE A 41 4.90 1.77 7.91
N ASP A 42 6.17 2.17 7.75
CA ASP A 42 7.01 2.56 8.87
C ASP A 42 6.45 3.75 9.65
N LYS A 43 5.93 4.79 8.98
CA LYS A 43 5.34 5.96 9.66
C LYS A 43 4.17 5.54 10.55
N VAL A 44 3.28 4.68 10.05
CA VAL A 44 2.10 4.22 10.79
C VAL A 44 2.51 3.42 12.03
N ILE A 45 3.44 2.46 11.88
CA ILE A 45 3.95 1.65 12.99
C ILE A 45 4.66 2.51 14.04
N GLN A 46 5.58 3.38 13.62
CA GLN A 46 6.38 4.18 14.53
C GLN A 46 5.51 5.14 15.34
N ALA A 47 4.44 5.68 14.76
CA ALA A 47 3.48 6.50 15.48
C ALA A 47 2.74 5.73 16.59
N GLN A 48 2.63 4.40 16.47
CA GLN A 48 1.98 3.58 17.51
C GLN A 48 2.93 3.23 18.67
N TYR A 49 4.24 3.39 18.50
CA TYR A 49 5.18 3.18 19.60
C TYR A 49 5.05 4.23 20.70
N GLU A 50 4.33 5.34 20.49
CA GLU A 50 3.95 6.24 21.58
C GLU A 50 3.06 5.53 22.61
N GLY A 51 2.24 4.57 22.20
CA GLY A 51 1.42 3.74 23.10
C GLY A 51 2.21 2.66 23.87
N LEU A 52 3.50 2.47 23.55
CA LEU A 52 4.37 1.53 24.27
C LEU A 52 4.58 1.95 25.72
N ASP A 53 4.78 3.25 25.97
CA ASP A 53 5.04 3.75 27.32
C ASP A 53 3.82 3.54 28.23
N ASP A 54 2.62 3.76 27.69
CA ASP A 54 1.36 3.50 28.39
C ASP A 54 1.19 2.01 28.68
N PHE A 55 1.37 1.14 27.66
CA PHE A 55 1.34 -0.32 27.84
C PHE A 55 2.29 -0.80 28.95
N ILE A 56 3.56 -0.35 28.90
CA ILE A 56 4.57 -0.74 29.89
C ILE A 56 4.20 -0.23 31.28
N ASN A 57 3.72 1.00 31.41
CA ASN A 57 3.34 1.56 32.71
C ASN A 57 2.18 0.82 33.35
N GLU A 58 1.20 0.40 32.57
CA GLU A 58 0.03 -0.33 33.04
C GLU A 58 0.34 -1.80 33.37
N ASN A 59 1.24 -2.44 32.62
CA ASN A 59 1.37 -3.89 32.64
C ASN A 59 2.68 -4.43 33.25
N LYS A 60 3.72 -3.59 33.47
CA LYS A 60 5.04 -4.06 33.95
C LYS A 60 5.05 -4.80 35.29
N THR A 61 4.03 -4.63 36.13
CA THR A 61 3.94 -5.27 37.45
C THR A 61 3.13 -6.56 37.44
N ILE A 62 2.35 -6.81 36.38
CA ILE A 62 1.43 -7.95 36.26
C ILE A 62 1.83 -8.91 35.14
N ALA A 63 2.61 -8.44 34.16
CA ALA A 63 3.13 -9.26 33.08
C ALA A 63 4.31 -10.13 33.55
N ASP A 64 4.18 -11.44 33.34
CA ASP A 64 5.20 -12.44 33.54
C ASP A 64 5.27 -13.40 32.35
N GLU A 65 6.20 -14.37 32.40
CA GLU A 65 6.47 -15.31 31.30
C GLU A 65 5.28 -16.18 30.90
N ASN A 66 4.27 -16.32 31.77
CA ASN A 66 3.11 -17.18 31.53
C ASN A 66 1.91 -16.40 30.96
N ASN A 67 1.85 -15.08 31.08
CA ASN A 67 0.68 -14.29 30.71
C ASN A 67 0.96 -13.08 29.80
N TYR A 68 2.23 -12.73 29.54
CA TYR A 68 2.56 -11.53 28.78
C TYR A 68 1.95 -11.50 27.37
N ASN A 69 1.89 -12.64 26.68
CA ASN A 69 1.29 -12.72 25.34
C ASN A 69 -0.21 -12.38 25.37
N ASP A 70 -0.94 -12.87 26.36
CA ASP A 70 -2.37 -12.62 26.51
C ASP A 70 -2.62 -11.13 26.81
N ILE A 71 -1.82 -10.54 27.70
CA ILE A 71 -1.89 -9.11 28.04
C ILE A 71 -1.59 -8.23 26.82
N ILE A 72 -0.54 -8.54 26.07
CA ILE A 72 -0.19 -7.80 24.84
C ILE A 72 -1.35 -7.90 23.83
N GLN A 73 -1.90 -9.09 23.65
CA GLN A 73 -2.99 -9.32 22.70
C GLN A 73 -4.27 -8.58 23.11
N GLU A 74 -4.64 -8.63 24.40
CA GLU A 74 -5.78 -7.90 24.95
C GLU A 74 -5.61 -6.40 24.72
N PHE A 75 -4.47 -5.83 25.16
CA PHE A 75 -4.18 -4.41 24.96
C PHE A 75 -4.24 -3.99 23.49
N ILE A 76 -3.64 -4.78 22.59
CA ILE A 76 -3.67 -4.46 21.16
C ILE A 76 -5.11 -4.51 20.63
N SER A 77 -5.90 -5.50 21.02
CA SER A 77 -7.28 -5.64 20.56
C SER A 77 -8.21 -4.54 21.08
N GLU A 78 -7.94 -4.00 22.27
CA GLU A 78 -8.73 -2.92 22.87
C GLU A 78 -8.39 -1.54 22.30
N ASN A 79 -7.13 -1.32 21.90
CA ASN A 79 -6.63 -0.01 21.49
C ASN A 79 -6.44 0.14 19.97
N TYR A 80 -6.24 -0.97 19.25
CA TYR A 80 -5.97 -0.98 17.81
C TYR A 80 -6.94 -1.92 17.09
N ASP A 81 -8.20 -1.48 16.99
CA ASP A 81 -9.18 -2.21 16.18
C ASP A 81 -8.85 -2.14 14.67
N SER A 82 -9.51 -2.99 13.89
CA SER A 82 -9.26 -3.09 12.45
C SER A 82 -9.55 -1.79 11.69
N GLU A 83 -10.60 -1.06 12.07
CA GLU A 83 -11.01 0.16 11.38
C GLU A 83 -10.00 1.28 11.63
N PHE A 84 -9.54 1.41 12.87
CA PHE A 84 -8.47 2.32 13.24
C PHE A 84 -7.20 2.06 12.43
N ILE A 85 -6.74 0.80 12.36
CA ILE A 85 -5.49 0.46 11.65
C ILE A 85 -5.60 0.80 10.16
N LEU A 86 -6.70 0.39 9.50
CA LEU A 86 -6.93 0.67 8.08
C LEU A 86 -7.00 2.17 7.81
N MET A 87 -7.69 2.93 8.67
CA MET A 87 -7.75 4.39 8.58
C MET A 87 -6.35 5.03 8.67
N LYS A 88 -5.45 4.52 9.52
CA LYS A 88 -4.07 5.06 9.60
C LYS A 88 -3.26 4.79 8.34
N PHE A 89 -3.42 3.62 7.72
CA PHE A 89 -2.80 3.35 6.42
C PHE A 89 -3.39 4.24 5.32
N GLU A 90 -4.71 4.44 5.29
CA GLU A 90 -5.38 5.36 4.36
C GLU A 90 -4.83 6.79 4.49
N GLU A 91 -4.81 7.33 5.70
CA GLU A 91 -4.28 8.68 5.98
C GLU A 91 -2.83 8.83 5.49
N SER A 92 -1.98 7.84 5.77
CA SER A 92 -0.59 7.89 5.35
C SER A 92 -0.43 7.69 3.83
N PHE A 93 -1.28 6.89 3.20
CA PHE A 93 -1.21 6.60 1.77
C PHE A 93 -1.72 7.75 0.92
N ASN A 94 -2.75 8.47 1.35
CA ASN A 94 -3.33 9.60 0.62
C ASN A 94 -2.30 10.70 0.31
N ALA A 95 -1.29 10.87 1.17
CA ALA A 95 -0.19 11.80 0.93
C ALA A 95 0.77 11.35 -0.20
N GLU A 96 0.78 10.06 -0.53
CA GLU A 96 1.68 9.45 -1.50
C GLU A 96 0.92 8.96 -2.77
N GLU A 97 -0.41 8.91 -2.73
CA GLU A 97 -1.28 8.32 -3.77
C GLU A 97 -1.02 8.91 -5.17
N GLU A 98 -0.87 10.24 -5.27
CA GLU A 98 -0.58 10.90 -6.55
C GLU A 98 0.76 10.44 -7.13
N GLY A 99 1.82 10.38 -6.31
CA GLY A 99 3.14 9.92 -6.75
C GLY A 99 3.14 8.43 -7.14
N VAL A 100 2.35 7.62 -6.45
CA VAL A 100 2.13 6.21 -6.80
C VAL A 100 1.41 6.11 -8.15
N ALA A 101 0.36 6.89 -8.36
CA ALA A 101 -0.38 6.92 -9.62
C ALA A 101 0.49 7.38 -10.79
N GLU A 102 1.33 8.39 -10.61
CA GLU A 102 2.27 8.84 -11.64
C GLU A 102 3.28 7.75 -12.03
N LYS A 103 3.81 7.01 -11.04
CA LYS A 103 4.72 5.89 -11.27
C LYS A 103 4.04 4.77 -12.06
N LEU A 104 2.83 4.38 -11.66
CA LEU A 104 2.03 3.37 -12.36
C LEU A 104 1.75 3.78 -13.81
N LYS A 105 1.34 5.03 -14.04
CA LYS A 105 1.15 5.59 -15.38
C LYS A 105 2.43 5.57 -16.21
N GLY A 106 3.56 5.91 -15.60
CA GLY A 106 4.88 5.83 -16.24
C GLY A 106 5.20 4.41 -16.72
N ASP A 107 4.94 3.42 -15.86
CA ASP A 107 5.15 2.02 -16.20
C ASP A 107 4.21 1.54 -17.31
N MET A 108 2.93 1.96 -17.31
CA MET A 108 2.01 1.67 -18.42
C MET A 108 2.55 2.19 -19.76
N ILE A 109 3.05 3.43 -19.79
CA ILE A 109 3.64 4.03 -21.00
C ILE A 109 4.84 3.21 -21.46
N ILE A 110 5.72 2.81 -20.53
CA ILE A 110 6.89 1.97 -20.83
C ILE A 110 6.43 0.61 -21.40
N GLN A 111 5.39 0.00 -20.86
CA GLN A 111 4.86 -1.25 -21.38
C GLN A 111 4.28 -1.07 -22.80
N LEU A 112 3.51 -0.01 -23.04
CA LEU A 112 2.90 0.27 -24.35
C LEU A 112 3.94 0.47 -25.44
N ILE A 113 4.97 1.27 -25.20
CA ILE A 113 6.00 1.56 -26.21
C ILE A 113 6.90 0.35 -26.51
N ASN A 114 6.96 -0.64 -25.60
CA ASN A 114 7.80 -1.82 -25.75
C ASN A 114 7.03 -3.09 -26.13
N LYS A 115 5.70 -3.03 -26.26
CA LYS A 115 4.84 -4.20 -26.54
C LYS A 115 4.17 -4.07 -27.90
N GLU A 116 4.47 -4.98 -28.81
CA GLU A 116 3.77 -5.08 -30.09
C GLU A 116 2.29 -5.48 -29.86
N PRO A 117 1.34 -4.94 -30.65
CA PRO A 117 1.55 -3.99 -31.75
C PRO A 117 1.53 -2.51 -31.30
N TYR A 118 1.42 -2.22 -30.00
CA TYR A 118 1.23 -0.86 -29.45
C TYR A 118 2.48 0.03 -29.55
N SER A 119 3.66 -0.58 -29.65
CA SER A 119 4.96 0.06 -29.89
C SER A 119 4.99 0.96 -31.14
N ARG A 120 4.07 0.79 -32.07
CA ARG A 120 3.98 1.58 -33.31
C ARG A 120 3.48 3.00 -33.07
N ALA A 121 2.63 3.20 -32.06
CA ALA A 121 2.18 4.54 -31.70
C ALA A 121 3.25 5.28 -30.88
N SER A 122 3.34 6.60 -31.08
CA SER A 122 4.35 7.43 -30.42
C SER A 122 4.20 7.44 -28.89
N ARG A 123 5.32 7.60 -28.17
CA ARG A 123 5.30 7.78 -26.71
C ARG A 123 4.38 8.93 -26.28
N SER A 124 4.39 10.05 -27.01
CA SER A 124 3.53 11.21 -26.73
C SER A 124 2.05 10.90 -26.88
N PHE A 125 1.67 10.01 -27.81
CA PHE A 125 0.29 9.54 -27.94
C PHE A 125 -0.11 8.77 -26.68
N TRP A 126 0.70 7.81 -26.25
CA TRP A 126 0.43 7.04 -25.04
C TRP A 126 0.42 7.89 -23.77
N GLU A 127 1.32 8.88 -23.66
CA GLU A 127 1.32 9.85 -22.56
C GLU A 127 -0.01 10.63 -22.50
N ALA A 128 -0.52 11.09 -23.64
CA ALA A 128 -1.80 11.80 -23.69
C ALA A 128 -2.97 10.89 -23.27
N LYS A 129 -2.98 9.62 -23.69
CA LYS A 129 -4.03 8.66 -23.36
C LYS A 129 -3.99 8.20 -21.91
N VAL A 130 -2.82 7.85 -21.38
CA VAL A 130 -2.68 7.40 -19.99
C VAL A 130 -3.01 8.53 -19.01
N ARG A 131 -2.76 9.79 -19.37
CA ARG A 131 -3.15 10.96 -18.55
C ARG A 131 -4.64 11.11 -18.36
N THR A 132 -5.50 10.55 -19.22
CA THR A 132 -6.95 10.63 -19.04
C THR A 132 -7.47 9.70 -17.95
N LEU A 133 -6.67 8.73 -17.49
CA LEU A 133 -7.02 7.88 -16.36
C LEU A 133 -6.98 8.70 -15.06
N THR A 134 -8.12 8.83 -14.40
CA THR A 134 -8.24 9.55 -13.12
C THR A 134 -8.53 8.64 -11.95
N ASP A 135 -9.12 7.46 -12.20
CA ASP A 135 -9.44 6.50 -11.16
C ASP A 135 -8.21 5.65 -10.79
N PHE A 136 -7.85 5.64 -9.51
CA PHE A 136 -6.66 4.94 -9.02
C PHE A 136 -6.74 3.43 -9.22
N LYS A 137 -7.93 2.82 -9.04
CA LYS A 137 -8.13 1.39 -9.23
C LYS A 137 -7.97 1.00 -10.69
N GLU A 138 -8.47 1.81 -11.62
CA GLU A 138 -8.25 1.61 -13.06
C GLU A 138 -6.77 1.72 -13.44
N ILE A 139 -6.08 2.76 -12.95
CA ILE A 139 -4.64 2.95 -13.20
C ILE A 139 -3.89 1.69 -12.77
N THR A 140 -4.17 1.20 -11.57
CA THR A 140 -3.47 0.04 -11.03
C THR A 140 -3.81 -1.25 -11.77
N LYS A 141 -5.09 -1.46 -12.11
CA LYS A 141 -5.56 -2.59 -12.94
C LYS A 141 -4.80 -2.70 -14.26
N TYR A 142 -4.56 -1.57 -14.94
CA TYR A 142 -3.89 -1.56 -16.24
C TYR A 142 -2.36 -1.54 -16.15
N ALA A 143 -1.79 -1.03 -15.06
CA ALA A 143 -0.35 -0.98 -14.84
C ALA A 143 0.23 -2.33 -14.38
N GLU A 144 -0.44 -3.00 -13.44
CA GLU A 144 0.08 -4.22 -12.82
C GLU A 144 -0.44 -5.51 -13.46
N GLY A 145 -1.55 -5.45 -14.20
CA GLY A 145 -2.18 -6.60 -14.83
C GLY A 145 -1.86 -6.76 -16.32
N ASP A 146 -2.24 -7.91 -16.89
CA ASP A 146 -2.22 -8.14 -18.34
C ASP A 146 -3.33 -7.40 -19.11
N ASN A 147 -3.99 -6.43 -18.47
CA ASN A 147 -5.17 -5.71 -18.98
C ASN A 147 -4.81 -4.50 -19.86
N LEU A 148 -3.55 -4.35 -20.27
CA LEU A 148 -3.12 -3.24 -21.11
C LEU A 148 -3.89 -3.17 -22.44
N GLY A 149 -4.32 -4.32 -22.98
CA GLY A 149 -5.17 -4.35 -24.18
C GLY A 149 -6.55 -3.74 -23.96
N GLU A 150 -7.17 -4.00 -22.80
CA GLU A 150 -8.46 -3.41 -22.43
C GLU A 150 -8.36 -1.88 -22.31
N PHE A 151 -7.27 -1.38 -21.72
CA PHE A 151 -6.99 0.06 -21.71
C PHE A 151 -6.95 0.64 -23.13
N VAL A 152 -6.24 -0.01 -24.05
CA VAL A 152 -6.13 0.45 -25.44
C VAL A 152 -7.48 0.47 -26.14
N GLU A 153 -8.30 -0.56 -25.97
CA GLU A 153 -9.63 -0.66 -26.57
C GLU A 153 -10.58 0.44 -26.07
N ILE A 154 -10.52 0.79 -24.79
CA ILE A 154 -11.43 1.76 -24.17
C ILE A 154 -10.95 3.20 -24.39
N TYR A 155 -9.67 3.48 -24.15
CA TYR A 155 -9.15 4.86 -24.07
C TYR A 155 -8.41 5.31 -25.33
N ALA A 156 -7.99 4.38 -26.17
CA ALA A 156 -7.18 4.68 -27.35
C ALA A 156 -7.59 3.87 -28.60
N PRO A 157 -8.88 3.72 -28.95
CA PRO A 157 -9.30 2.90 -30.09
C PRO A 157 -8.68 3.33 -31.43
N GLU A 158 -8.31 4.61 -31.56
CA GLU A 158 -7.68 5.19 -32.74
C GLU A 158 -6.17 4.94 -32.83
N TRP A 159 -5.56 4.21 -31.89
CA TRP A 159 -4.10 4.04 -31.82
C TRP A 159 -3.49 3.50 -33.12
N LYS A 160 -4.24 2.70 -33.89
CA LYS A 160 -3.79 2.14 -35.17
C LYS A 160 -3.62 3.19 -36.26
N GLU A 161 -4.31 4.32 -36.16
CA GLU A 161 -4.15 5.44 -37.10
C GLU A 161 -2.79 6.14 -36.92
N GLN A 162 -2.08 5.87 -35.81
CA GLN A 162 -0.71 6.33 -35.59
C GLN A 162 0.34 5.51 -36.37
N ASP A 163 -0.05 4.38 -36.97
CA ASP A 163 0.83 3.48 -37.75
C ASP A 163 0.87 3.86 -39.25
N GLU A 164 0.08 4.87 -39.67
CA GLU A 164 -0.07 5.25 -41.09
C GLU A 164 0.89 6.36 -41.59
N ASP A 165 1.89 6.76 -40.79
CA ASP A 165 2.94 7.73 -41.18
C ASP A 165 4.31 7.07 -41.47
#